data_AF-G2RAD3-F1
#
_entry.id   AF-G2RAD3-F1
#
_cell.length_a   1.000
_cell.length_b   1.000
_cell.length_c   1.000
_cell.angle_alpha   90.00
_cell.angle_beta   90.00
_cell.angle_gamma   90.00
#
_symmetry.space_group_name_H-M   'P 1'
#
loop_
_entity.id
_entity.type
_entity.pdbx_description
1 polymer ?
#
loop_
_entity_poly.entity_id
_entity_poly.type
_entity_poly.pdbx_seq_one_letter_code
_entity_poly.pdbx_strand_id
1 'polypeptide(L)'
;MQPSRILRYNGSDPKPNITGFEMRKFLAATATPRYDPWERNEAWRYTGRFSRWNRFRNALPGFGIASVAFAGYCLYEHFFLQDEHHHHHGSSEGGKEQHH
;
A
#
# COMPACT_ATOMS: atom_id res chain seq x y z
N MET A 1 -3.53 -43.07 60.90
CA MET A 1 -2.62 -41.98 60.46
C MET A 1 -2.28 -42.25 59.01
N GLN A 2 -2.87 -41.51 58.06
CA GLN A 2 -2.59 -41.71 56.63
C GLN A 2 -1.35 -40.91 56.25
N PRO A 3 -0.35 -41.52 55.59
CA PRO A 3 0.91 -40.85 55.27
C PRO A 3 0.68 -39.74 54.24
N SER A 4 1.30 -38.59 54.50
CA SER A 4 1.30 -37.43 53.61
C SER A 4 1.83 -37.82 52.24
N ARG A 5 1.02 -37.56 51.21
CA ARG A 5 1.40 -37.72 49.81
C ARG A 5 2.40 -36.62 49.46
N ILE A 6 3.69 -36.89 49.72
CA ILE A 6 4.80 -36.10 49.22
C ILE A 6 4.70 -36.13 47.69
N LEU A 7 4.31 -35.00 47.13
CA LEU A 7 4.14 -34.78 45.69
C LEU A 7 5.52 -34.95 45.02
N ARG A 8 5.71 -36.06 44.31
CA ARG A 8 6.92 -36.28 43.52
C ARG A 8 6.85 -35.32 42.33
N TYR A 9 7.64 -34.26 42.37
CA TYR A 9 7.88 -33.38 41.23
C TYR A 9 8.56 -34.18 40.13
N ASN A 10 7.79 -34.63 39.15
CA ASN A 10 8.32 -35.16 37.90
C ASN A 10 8.60 -33.94 37.03
N GLY A 11 9.83 -33.74 36.54
CA GLY A 11 10.30 -32.48 35.93
C GLY A 11 9.56 -31.96 34.69
N SER A 12 8.45 -32.61 34.32
CA SER A 12 7.48 -32.22 33.30
C SER A 12 6.31 -31.38 33.83
N ASP A 13 6.06 -31.35 35.13
CA ASP A 13 4.90 -30.65 35.69
C ASP A 13 5.17 -29.15 35.82
N PRO A 14 4.29 -28.28 35.25
CA PRO A 14 4.46 -26.84 35.39
C PRO A 14 4.46 -26.45 36.87
N LYS A 15 5.51 -25.74 37.28
CA LYS A 15 5.73 -25.29 38.66
C LYS A 15 4.48 -24.51 39.13
N PRO A 16 3.86 -24.85 40.26
CA PRO A 16 2.66 -24.17 40.72
C PRO A 16 2.99 -22.69 40.99
N ASN A 17 2.37 -21.79 40.22
CA ASN A 17 2.58 -20.35 40.39
C ASN A 17 1.82 -19.88 41.63
N ILE A 18 2.56 -19.60 42.70
CA ILE A 18 2.01 -19.12 43.99
C ILE A 18 1.28 -17.78 43.87
N THR A 19 1.62 -16.99 42.85
CA THR A 19 1.02 -15.69 42.56
C THR A 19 -0.24 -15.78 41.70
N GLY A 20 -0.62 -16.98 41.22
CA GLY A 20 -1.74 -17.19 40.30
C GLY A 20 -1.55 -16.58 38.90
N PHE A 21 -0.42 -15.91 38.65
CA PHE A 21 -0.10 -15.31 37.38
C PHE A 21 0.61 -16.32 36.47
N GLU A 22 -0.02 -16.62 35.34
CA GLU A 22 0.45 -17.59 34.36
C GLU A 22 0.88 -16.88 33.07
N MET A 23 2.19 -16.69 32.88
CA MET A 23 2.73 -15.99 31.71
C MET A 23 2.29 -16.64 30.39
N ARG A 24 2.24 -17.97 30.33
CA ARG A 24 1.80 -18.70 29.13
C ARG A 24 0.33 -18.46 28.79
N LYS A 25 -0.54 -18.38 29.80
CA LYS A 25 -1.96 -18.08 29.59
C LYS A 25 -2.15 -16.62 29.16
N PHE A 26 -1.35 -15.71 29.72
CA PHE A 26 -1.33 -14.33 29.28
C PHE A 26 -0.92 -14.23 27.80
N LEU A 27 0.18 -14.87 27.40
CA LEU A 27 0.63 -14.89 26.00
C LEU A 27 -0.44 -15.47 25.07
N ALA A 28 -1.11 -16.56 25.47
CA ALA A 28 -2.22 -17.13 24.71
C ALA A 28 -3.42 -16.16 24.59
N ALA A 29 -3.70 -15.38 25.62
CA ALA A 29 -4.77 -14.38 25.62
C ALA A 29 -4.42 -13.09 24.84
N THR A 30 -3.13 -12.77 24.68
CA THR A 30 -2.70 -11.64 23.84
C THR A 30 -2.80 -11.91 22.35
N ALA A 31 -3.04 -13.16 21.94
CA ALA A 31 -3.27 -13.48 20.53
C ALA A 31 -4.53 -12.78 20.04
N THR A 32 -4.52 -12.33 18.79
CA THR A 32 -5.70 -11.73 18.18
C THR A 32 -6.82 -12.77 18.12
N PRO A 33 -8.01 -12.50 18.69
CA PRO A 33 -9.12 -13.43 18.66
C PRO A 33 -9.50 -13.73 17.20
N ARG A 34 -9.93 -14.96 16.93
CA ARG A 34 -10.32 -15.40 15.58
C ARG A 34 -11.51 -14.62 15.02
N TYR A 35 -12.37 -14.12 15.91
CA TYR A 35 -13.58 -13.38 15.57
C TYR A 35 -13.72 -12.21 16.53
N ASP A 36 -13.87 -11.01 15.99
CA ASP A 36 -14.17 -9.83 16.79
C ASP A 36 -15.70 -9.61 16.84
N PRO A 37 -16.33 -9.57 18.03
CA PRO A 37 -17.77 -9.34 18.15
C PRO A 37 -18.24 -8.00 17.58
N TRP A 38 -17.34 -7.03 17.37
CA TRP A 38 -17.65 -5.70 16.87
C TRP A 38 -17.45 -5.53 15.36
N GLU A 39 -17.01 -6.56 14.63
CA GLU A 39 -16.72 -6.48 13.19
C GLU A 39 -17.87 -5.86 12.38
N ARG A 40 -19.12 -6.26 12.69
CA ARG A 40 -20.32 -5.72 12.03
C ARG A 40 -20.53 -4.24 12.32
N ASN A 41 -20.23 -3.80 13.54
CA ASN A 41 -20.36 -2.41 13.96
C ASN A 41 -19.25 -1.54 13.38
N GLU A 42 -18.08 -2.11 13.04
CA GLU A 42 -16.99 -1.39 12.40
C GLU A 42 -17.03 -1.45 10.87
N ALA A 43 -17.83 -2.35 10.28
CA ALA A 43 -17.90 -2.58 8.84
C ALA A 43 -18.20 -1.31 8.02
N TRP A 44 -19.01 -0.37 8.55
CA TRP A 44 -19.34 0.88 7.84
C TRP A 44 -18.11 1.74 7.53
N ARG A 45 -17.04 1.63 8.32
CA ARG A 45 -15.79 2.41 8.14
C ARG A 45 -15.03 2.01 6.86
N TYR A 46 -15.25 0.80 6.37
CA TYR A 46 -14.49 0.20 5.27
C TYR A 46 -15.37 -0.24 4.10
N THR A 47 -16.68 -0.01 4.17
CA THR A 47 -17.65 -0.38 3.14
C THR A 47 -18.21 0.86 2.42
N GLY A 48 -18.82 0.64 1.25
CA GLY A 48 -19.44 1.71 0.44
C GLY A 48 -18.45 2.80 0.01
N ARG A 49 -18.76 4.07 0.34
CA ARG A 49 -17.95 5.25 -0.02
C ARG A 49 -16.55 5.23 0.58
N PHE A 50 -16.34 4.54 1.69
CA PHE A 50 -15.05 4.48 2.39
C PHE A 50 -14.22 3.24 2.03
N SER A 51 -14.65 2.45 1.04
CA SER A 51 -13.89 1.32 0.53
C SER A 51 -12.53 1.76 -0.01
N ARG A 52 -11.53 0.87 0.03
CA ARG A 52 -10.17 1.16 -0.48
C ARG A 52 -10.21 1.69 -1.91
N TRP A 53 -11.03 1.08 -2.76
CA TRP A 53 -11.12 1.43 -4.18
C TRP A 53 -11.78 2.80 -4.37
N ASN A 54 -12.83 3.11 -3.61
CA ASN A 54 -13.50 4.41 -3.71
C ASN A 54 -12.63 5.58 -3.25
N ARG A 55 -11.64 5.36 -2.37
CA ARG A 55 -10.65 6.39 -1.99
C ARG A 55 -9.75 6.76 -3.17
N PHE A 56 -9.40 5.80 -4.02
CA PHE A 56 -8.49 6.03 -5.15
C PHE A 56 -9.21 6.42 -6.45
N ARG A 57 -10.51 6.11 -6.61
CA ARG A 57 -11.30 6.47 -7.81
C ARG A 57 -11.21 7.95 -8.18
N ASN A 58 -11.11 8.83 -7.19
CA ASN A 58 -11.05 10.28 -7.37
C ASN A 58 -9.66 10.87 -7.10
N ALA A 59 -8.61 10.05 -7.02
CA ALA A 59 -7.26 10.54 -6.73
C ALA A 59 -6.68 11.40 -7.86
N LEU A 60 -7.08 11.15 -9.11
CA LEU A 60 -6.62 11.88 -10.29
C LEU A 60 -7.81 12.44 -11.09
N PRO A 61 -8.45 13.51 -10.61
CA PRO A 61 -9.55 14.14 -11.33
C PRO A 61 -9.04 14.66 -12.69
N GLY A 62 -9.67 14.24 -13.78
CA GLY A 62 -9.35 14.74 -15.12
C GLY A 62 -8.21 14.01 -15.85
N PHE A 63 -7.59 12.97 -15.27
CA PHE A 63 -6.52 12.21 -15.95
C PHE A 63 -6.94 11.65 -17.32
N GLY A 64 -8.18 11.18 -17.46
CA GLY A 64 -8.70 10.69 -18.73
C GLY A 64 -8.79 11.78 -19.79
N ILE A 65 -9.31 12.96 -19.44
CA ILE A 65 -9.44 14.09 -20.36
C ILE A 65 -8.06 14.61 -20.74
N ALA A 66 -7.15 14.74 -19.76
CA ALA A 66 -5.77 15.16 -20.01
C ALA A 66 -5.05 14.21 -20.97
N SER A 67 -5.21 12.89 -20.78
CA SER A 67 -4.61 11.89 -21.67
C SER A 67 -5.13 11.98 -23.10
N VAL A 68 -6.44 12.19 -23.28
CA VAL A 68 -7.06 12.36 -24.60
C VAL A 68 -6.59 13.65 -25.26
N ALA A 69 -6.57 14.77 -24.53
CA ALA A 69 -6.09 16.05 -25.04
C ALA A 69 -4.62 15.98 -25.45
N PHE A 70 -3.78 15.35 -24.61
CA PHE A 70 -2.36 15.14 -24.92
C PHE A 70 -2.18 14.28 -26.17
N ALA A 71 -2.88 13.15 -26.27
CA ALA A 71 -2.81 12.30 -27.46
C ALA A 71 -3.29 13.02 -28.73
N GLY A 72 -4.40 13.78 -28.63
CA GLY A 72 -4.90 14.59 -29.74
C GLY A 72 -3.90 15.65 -30.18
N TYR A 73 -3.24 16.31 -29.24
CA TYR A 73 -2.16 17.25 -29.52
C TYR A 73 -0.96 16.56 -30.19
N CYS A 74 -0.52 15.40 -29.70
CA CYS A 74 0.57 14.65 -30.33
C CYS A 74 0.24 14.23 -31.77
N LEU A 75 -0.99 13.78 -32.04
CA LEU A 75 -1.43 13.44 -33.39
C LEU A 75 -1.50 14.68 -34.29
N TYR A 76 -1.99 15.80 -33.75
CA TYR A 76 -2.00 17.07 -34.47
C TYR A 76 -0.57 17.54 -34.81
N GLU A 77 0.36 17.46 -33.86
CA GLU A 77 1.76 17.81 -34.09
C GLU A 77 2.40 16.87 -35.13
N HIS A 78 2.13 15.57 -35.03
CA HIS A 78 2.71 14.55 -35.89
C HIS A 78 2.20 14.58 -37.33
N PHE A 79 0.90 14.85 -37.56
CA PHE A 79 0.33 14.84 -38.90
C PHE A 79 0.18 16.22 -39.53
N PHE A 80 -0.18 17.24 -38.76
CA PHE A 80 -0.46 18.58 -39.31
C PHE A 80 0.75 19.51 -39.26
N LEU A 81 1.58 19.45 -38.21
CA LEU A 81 2.78 20.30 -38.08
C LEU A 81 4.01 19.72 -38.79
N GLN A 82 4.14 18.40 -38.94
CA GLN A 82 5.24 17.80 -39.71
C GLN A 82 5.11 18.05 -41.22
N ASP A 83 3.89 18.16 -41.76
CA ASP A 83 3.65 18.43 -43.18
C ASP A 83 4.00 19.89 -43.59
N GLU A 84 3.99 20.86 -42.67
CA GLU A 84 4.31 22.28 -42.96
C GLU A 84 5.82 22.63 -42.88
N HIS A 85 6.69 21.76 -42.33
CA HIS A 85 8.12 22.06 -42.15
C HIS A 85 9.06 21.48 -43.21
N HIS A 86 8.53 20.87 -44.28
CA HIS A 86 9.34 20.25 -45.34
C HIS A 86 9.45 21.05 -46.65
N HIS A 87 9.05 22.32 -46.71
CA HIS A 87 9.21 23.14 -47.90
C HIS A 87 9.76 24.57 -47.61
N HIS A 88 10.88 24.90 -48.28
CA HIS A 88 11.69 26.14 -48.29
C HIS A 88 12.65 26.40 -47.09
N HIS A 89 13.91 26.83 -47.22
CA HIS A 89 14.94 26.94 -48.27
C HIS A 89 16.23 27.40 -47.54
N GLY A 90 17.44 26.99 -47.96
CA GLY A 90 18.70 27.34 -47.28
C GLY A 90 19.21 28.78 -47.47
N SER A 91 20.15 29.21 -46.60
CA SER A 91 21.48 29.80 -46.91
C SER A 91 22.12 30.54 -45.71
N SER A 92 23.46 30.57 -45.68
CA SER A 92 24.42 31.33 -44.84
C SER A 92 24.65 30.84 -43.40
N GLU A 93 25.80 30.38 -42.90
CA GLU A 93 27.25 30.71 -43.02
C GLU A 93 27.79 31.49 -41.81
N GLY A 94 28.91 31.00 -41.24
CA GLY A 94 29.71 31.62 -40.17
C GLY A 94 29.74 30.78 -38.87
N GLY A 95 30.85 30.27 -38.36
CA GLY A 95 32.25 30.34 -38.71
C GLY A 95 33.02 29.49 -37.69
N LYS A 96 34.04 28.76 -38.14
CA LYS A 96 34.95 28.01 -37.28
C LYS A 96 35.99 29.00 -36.75
N GLU A 97 36.13 29.17 -35.44
CA GLU A 97 37.33 29.77 -34.87
C GLU A 97 37.92 28.84 -33.80
N GLN A 98 39.08 28.28 -34.15
CA GLN A 98 40.08 27.80 -33.22
C GLN A 98 40.86 29.01 -32.71
N HIS A 99 41.20 29.05 -31.42
CA HIS A 99 42.40 29.74 -30.98
C HIS A 99 42.94 29.13 -29.69
N HIS A 100 44.28 29.06 -29.64
CA HIS A 100 45.21 28.52 -28.65
C HIS A 100 44.84 28.62 -27.17
#